data_AF-A0A5J4PTE6-F1
#
_entry.id   AF-A0A5J4PTE6-F1
#
_cell.length_a   1.000
_cell.length_b   1.000
_cell.length_c   1.000
_cell.angle_alpha   90.00
_cell.angle_beta   90.00
_cell.angle_gamma   90.00
#
_symmetry.space_group_name_H-M   'P 1'
#
loop_
_entity.id
_entity.type
_entity.pdbx_description
1 polymer ?
#
loop_
_entity_poly.entity_id
_entity_poly.type
_entity_poly.pdbx_seq_one_letter_code
_entity_poly.pdbx_strand_id
1 'polypeptide(L)'
;MLLLNLPTFEVKTNERNGKNVIFDIIRKRYVALTPEEWVRQHFVHFLITHKGYPLGLMANEVALTLNGTQKRCDTVLYRRDLSA
;
A
#
# COMPACT_ATOMS: atom_id res chain seq x y z
N MET A 1 -8.97 11.96 -9.48
CA MET A 1 -7.68 11.88 -8.74
C MET A 1 -6.57 12.37 -9.66
N LEU A 2 -5.46 12.86 -9.08
CA LEU A 2 -4.33 13.37 -9.86
C LEU A 2 -3.56 12.22 -10.51
N LEU A 3 -3.03 12.49 -11.71
CA LEU A 3 -2.09 11.60 -12.39
C LEU A 3 -0.76 11.62 -11.63
N LEU A 4 -0.24 10.45 -11.29
CA LEU A 4 1.06 10.30 -10.63
C LEU A 4 2.13 10.00 -11.68
N ASN A 5 3.36 10.45 -11.45
CA ASN A 5 4.52 10.08 -12.26
C ASN A 5 5.04 8.68 -11.87
N LEU A 6 4.15 7.69 -11.95
CA LEU A 6 4.40 6.28 -11.66
C LEU A 6 3.84 5.42 -12.80
N PRO A 7 4.39 4.22 -13.02
CA PRO A 7 3.81 3.28 -13.98
C PRO A 7 2.33 3.01 -13.66
N THR A 8 1.53 2.81 -14.71
CA THR A 8 0.13 2.45 -14.56
C THR A 8 0.00 1.01 -14.06
N PHE A 9 -1.05 0.75 -13.29
CA PHE A 9 -1.45 -0.60 -12.91
C PHE A 9 -2.97 -0.74 -13.05
N GLU A 10 -3.45 -1.98 -13.03
CA GLU A 10 -4.89 -2.26 -13.03
C GLU A 10 -5.51 -1.85 -11.69
N VAL A 11 -6.02 -0.62 -11.63
CA VAL A 11 -6.64 -0.08 -10.43
C VAL A 11 -8.02 -0.72 -10.24
N LYS A 12 -8.19 -1.45 -9.14
CA LYS A 12 -9.48 -2.04 -8.75
C LYS A 12 -10.24 -1.11 -7.82
N THR A 13 -11.00 -0.17 -8.40
CA THR A 13 -11.94 0.68 -7.67
C THR A 13 -13.37 0.13 -7.74
N ASN A 14 -14.18 0.50 -6.76
CA ASN A 14 -15.61 0.18 -6.73
C ASN A 14 -16.36 1.30 -5.99
N GLU A 15 -17.68 1.36 -6.10
CA GLU A 15 -18.52 2.25 -5.31
C GLU A 15 -19.32 1.41 -4.30
N ARG A 16 -19.26 1.78 -3.02
CA ARG A 16 -20.04 1.15 -1.95
C ARG A 16 -20.71 2.21 -1.10
N ASN A 17 -22.03 2.18 -1.01
CA ASN A 17 -22.84 3.14 -0.23
C ASN A 17 -22.51 4.61 -0.57
N GLY A 18 -22.37 4.92 -1.87
CA GLY A 18 -22.02 6.27 -2.34
C GLY A 18 -20.59 6.71 -2.03
N LYS A 19 -19.72 5.79 -1.59
CA LYS A 19 -18.29 6.05 -1.34
C LYS A 19 -17.44 5.23 -2.29
N ASN A 20 -16.49 5.90 -2.93
CA ASN A 20 -15.47 5.23 -3.72
C ASN A 20 -14.52 4.45 -2.80
N VAL A 21 -14.23 3.23 -3.18
CA VAL A 21 -13.30 2.34 -2.51
C VAL A 21 -12.28 1.78 -3.50
N ILE A 22 -11.10 1.41 -3.00
CA ILE A 22 -10.02 0.78 -3.76
C ILE A 22 -9.57 -0.49 -3.04
N PHE A 23 -9.22 -1.51 -3.81
CA PHE A 23 -8.73 -2.76 -3.24
C PHE A 23 -7.26 -2.63 -2.83
N ASP A 24 -6.99 -2.78 -1.54
CA ASP A 24 -5.64 -2.87 -0.99
C ASP A 24 -5.17 -4.32 -1.06
N ILE A 25 -4.21 -4.61 -1.95
CA ILE A 25 -3.73 -5.98 -2.19
C ILE A 25 -2.92 -6.55 -1.02
N ILE A 26 -2.31 -5.70 -0.20
CA ILE A 26 -1.56 -6.11 0.99
C ILE A 26 -2.53 -6.49 2.11
N ARG A 27 -3.55 -5.66 2.37
CA ARG A 27 -4.57 -5.93 3.41
C ARG A 27 -5.71 -6.83 2.94
N LYS A 28 -5.76 -7.16 1.65
CA LYS A 28 -6.78 -8.01 0.99
C LYS A 28 -8.22 -7.54 1.24
N ARG A 29 -8.45 -6.22 1.22
CA ARG A 29 -9.79 -5.63 1.46
C ARG A 29 -9.98 -4.33 0.70
N TYR A 30 -11.24 -3.95 0.48
CA TYR A 30 -11.57 -2.62 -0.02
C TYR A 30 -11.45 -1.58 1.10
N VAL A 31 -10.78 -0.48 0.81
CA VAL A 31 -10.58 0.68 1.70
C VAL A 31 -11.10 1.94 1.02
N ALA A 32 -11.40 2.98 1.80
CA ALA A 32 -11.88 4.24 1.25
C ALA A 32 -10.84 4.83 0.28
N LEU A 33 -11.29 5.24 -0.91
CA LEU A 33 -10.43 5.82 -1.94
C LEU A 33 -10.14 7.28 -1.60
N THR A 34 -9.15 7.51 -0.73
CA THR A 34 -8.63 8.84 -0.39
C THR A 34 -7.43 9.20 -1.27
N PRO A 35 -7.05 10.49 -1.38
CA PRO A 35 -5.83 10.88 -2.11
C PRO A 35 -4.55 10.22 -1.57
N GLU A 36 -4.45 10.05 -0.26
CA GLU A 36 -3.34 9.35 0.38
C GLU A 36 -3.33 7.86 0.02
N GLU A 37 -4.49 7.19 0.07
CA GLU A 37 -4.61 5.78 -0.28
C GLU A 37 -4.37 5.54 -1.77
N TRP A 38 -4.76 6.47 -2.63
CA TRP A 38 -4.43 6.45 -4.05
C TRP A 38 -2.91 6.40 -4.27
N VAL A 39 -2.16 7.28 -3.60
CA VAL A 39 -0.70 7.29 -3.67
C VAL A 39 -0.13 5.99 -3.12
N ARG A 40 -0.60 5.52 -1.96
CA ARG A 40 -0.16 4.26 -1.34
C ARG A 40 -0.32 3.07 -2.27
N GLN A 41 -1.50 2.90 -2.89
CA GLN A 41 -1.74 1.78 -3.80
C GLN A 41 -0.85 1.85 -5.06
N HIS A 42 -0.60 3.04 -5.62
CA HIS A 42 0.35 3.19 -6.74
C HIS A 42 1.77 2.77 -6.34
N PHE A 43 2.24 3.16 -5.16
CA PHE A 43 3.56 2.76 -4.67
C PHE A 43 3.65 1.26 -4.40
N VAL A 44 2.64 0.67 -3.78
CA VAL A 44 2.58 -0.78 -3.51
C VAL A 44 2.66 -1.57 -4.82
N HIS A 45 1.86 -1.20 -5.82
CA HIS A 45 1.91 -1.85 -7.13
C HIS A 45 3.23 -1.62 -7.86
N PHE A 46 3.81 -0.42 -7.77
CA PHE A 46 5.14 -0.14 -8.31
C PHE A 46 6.21 -1.06 -7.68
N LEU A 47 6.19 -1.23 -6.36
CA LEU A 47 7.15 -2.07 -5.64
C LEU A 47 7.03 -3.55 -6.05
N ILE A 48 5.82 -4.04 -6.21
CA ILE A 48 5.58 -5.45 -6.56
C ILE A 48 5.88 -5.69 -8.05
N THR A 49 5.24 -4.93 -8.94
CA THR A 49 5.26 -5.17 -10.38
C THR A 49 6.56 -4.71 -11.04
N HIS A 50 7.13 -3.58 -10.60
CA HIS A 50 8.30 -2.98 -11.26
C HIS A 50 9.60 -3.14 -10.47
N LYS A 51 9.55 -3.34 -9.15
CA LYS A 51 10.74 -3.58 -8.32
C LYS A 51 10.89 -5.03 -7.87
N GLY A 52 9.88 -5.89 -8.11
CA GLY A 52 9.96 -7.32 -7.85
C GLY A 52 9.93 -7.69 -6.36
N TYR A 53 9.43 -6.80 -5.49
CA TYR A 53 9.30 -7.12 -4.07
C TYR A 53 8.13 -8.10 -3.85
N PRO A 54 8.37 -9.24 -3.16
CA PRO A 54 7.31 -10.20 -2.91
C PRO A 54 6.22 -9.63 -1.99
N LEU A 55 4.96 -9.79 -2.38
CA LEU A 55 3.80 -9.35 -1.58
C LEU A 55 3.84 -9.89 -0.14
N GLY A 56 4.31 -11.14 0.05
CA GLY A 56 4.40 -11.77 1.37
C GLY A 56 5.45 -11.16 2.31
N LEU A 57 6.34 -10.30 1.80
CA LEU A 57 7.32 -9.55 2.57
C LEU A 57 6.95 -8.07 2.70
N MET A 58 5.70 -7.71 2.40
CA MET A 58 5.22 -6.34 2.49
C MET A 58 4.04 -6.25 3.47
N ALA A 59 3.99 -5.16 4.23
CA ALA A 59 2.85 -4.86 5.10
C ALA A 59 2.53 -3.38 5.09
N ASN A 60 1.24 -3.03 5.18
CA ASN A 60 0.76 -1.66 5.20
C ASN A 60 0.25 -1.28 6.59
N GLU A 61 0.48 -0.04 7.02
CA GLU A 61 0.03 0.52 8.30
C GLU A 61 0.56 -0.22 9.53
N VAL A 62 1.82 -0.62 9.47
CA VAL A 62 2.49 -1.33 10.56
C VAL A 62 3.09 -0.32 11.54
N ALA A 63 2.89 -0.57 12.83
CA ALA A 63 3.62 0.13 13.88
C ALA A 63 5.03 -0.46 14.02
N LEU A 64 6.05 0.37 13.90
CA LEU A 64 7.45 0.04 14.14
C LEU A 64 7.96 0.83 15.34
N THR A 65 8.82 0.21 16.15
CA THR A 65 9.55 0.93 17.19
C THR A 65 10.89 1.37 16.62
N LEU A 66 11.04 2.67 16.41
CA LEU A 66 12.28 3.28 15.94
C LEU A 66 12.84 4.17 17.06
N ASN A 67 14.05 3.84 17.54
CA ASN A 67 14.73 4.58 18.60
C ASN A 67 13.86 4.79 19.85
N GLY A 68 13.15 3.74 20.28
CA GLY A 68 12.25 3.79 21.44
C GLY A 68 10.92 4.52 21.21
N THR A 69 10.65 5.01 20.00
CA THR A 69 9.36 5.65 19.64
C THR A 69 8.54 4.77 18.70
N GLN A 70 7.25 4.61 18.98
CA GLN A 70 6.33 3.94 18.06
C GLN A 70 5.97 4.87 16.91
N LYS A 71 6.17 4.41 15.68
CA LYS A 71 5.82 5.10 14.44
C LYS A 71 4.98 4.18 13.56
N ARG A 72 3.87 4.68 13.06
CA ARG A 72 3.06 3.97 12.06
C ARG A 72 3.64 4.28 10.68
N CYS A 73 4.02 3.25 9.96
CA CYS A 73 4.57 3.34 8.62
C CYS A 73 3.51 2.95 7.59
N ASP A 74 3.45 3.69 6.49
CA ASP A 74 2.48 3.45 5.42
C ASP A 74 2.65 2.07 4.80
N THR A 75 3.89 1.73 4.44
CA THR A 75 4.31 0.44 3.88
C THR A 75 5.68 0.07 4.42
N VAL A 76 5.84 -1.17 4.84
CA VAL A 76 7.10 -1.77 5.32
C VAL A 76 7.46 -2.91 4.37
N LEU A 77 8.75 -3.01 4.03
CA LEU A 77 9.31 -4.14 3.29
C LEU A 77 10.26 -4.89 4.23
N TYR A 78 9.95 -6.16 4.46
CA TYR A 78 10.75 -7.03 5.31
C TYR A 78 11.84 -7.73 4.51
N ARG A 79 12.95 -8.00 5.18
CA ARG A 79 13.92 -9.00 4.73
C ARG A 79 13.31 -10.40 4.83
N ARG A 80 14.01 -11.39 4.26
CA ARG A 80 13.58 -12.79 4.29
C ARG A 80 13.54 -13.41 5.70
N ASP A 81 14.29 -12.83 6.63
CA ASP A 81 14.24 -13.19 8.06
C ASP A 81 13.13 -12.45 8.83
N LEU A 82 12.25 -11.73 8.11
CA LEU A 82 11.16 -10.92 8.64
C LEU A 82 11.60 -9.72 9.49
N SER A 83 12.87 -9.31 9.40
CA SER A 83 13.33 -8.04 9.96
C SER A 83 12.92 -6.86 9.07
N ALA A 84 12.48 -5.76 9.69
CA ALA A 84 12.18 -4.48 9.03
C ALA A 84 13.40 -3.54 9.06
#